data_AF-A0A2T5P6N8-F1
#
_entry.id   AF-A0A2T5P6N8-F1
#
_cell.length_a   1.000
_cell.length_b   1.000
_cell.length_c   1.000
_cell.angle_alpha   90.00
_cell.angle_beta   90.00
_cell.angle_gamma   90.00
#
_symmetry.space_group_name_H-M   'P 1'
#
loop_
_entity.id
_entity.type
_entity.pdbx_description
1 polymer ?
#
loop_
_entity_poly.entity_id
_entity_poly.type
_entity_poly.pdbx_seq_one_letter_code
_entity_poly.pdbx_strand_id
1 'polypeptide(L)'
;MWSPTNGTPRLVVLARCARALILPALLTLAGCQNLQVGAPEDPGLDTDRALALDDRREWLEEPVSSLPTDVWERMRIGFQLQEQIASNPRIERQRLWFASNPRHMQVLGERGSLYLHYVVERLEERGMPLELALLPAIESAYNPLAYSHAHAAGLWQFIPSTGRHFNLRQTNWYDGRRDITASTDAALTYLGRLHEMFNGDWLLALAAYNAGEGTVSRAIERNQKLGLPTDYWNLPLPKETQDYVPKLLALSQVVRTPEAYGLNLAPIANEPYFEQVQIKQRLDLNRVAKLAELELDELQALNPAYKQRITMDGPDHLLVPTAKAELLAANLSLLGDKELVDWQQYTVRPGDSLHAIAYRHQLTVNTLKEINELKGNHLRIGQVLSIPAIPGSSSLERVASNSSPAPASRQYKVKSGDNLWQIARDNGVSVTDLKRWNSLQGNALKLGQVLRIESGSPATSLPGNVASRQNAARQNITYYQVRRGDSLYLIAKRFKVDLAHLQRWNPRTGPSSLKPGQTLTLYLAN
;
A
#
# COMPACT_ATOMS: atom_id res chain seq x y z
N MET A 1 -50.63 -40.72 -26.85
CA MET A 1 -51.26 -40.03 -27.99
C MET A 1 -50.16 -39.27 -28.72
N TRP A 2 -49.91 -39.69 -29.96
CA TRP A 2 -49.10 -39.14 -31.06
C TRP A 2 -47.84 -38.28 -30.86
N SER A 3 -46.73 -38.81 -31.42
CA SER A 3 -45.68 -38.09 -32.16
C SER A 3 -45.98 -38.19 -33.68
N PRO A 4 -45.10 -37.83 -34.67
CA PRO A 4 -43.85 -37.03 -34.70
C PRO A 4 -43.72 -36.13 -35.99
N THR A 5 -42.48 -35.68 -36.30
CA THR A 5 -41.86 -35.38 -37.64
C THR A 5 -42.05 -33.98 -38.24
N ASN A 6 -41.14 -33.33 -39.00
CA ASN A 6 -39.80 -33.52 -39.61
C ASN A 6 -39.32 -32.09 -40.02
N GLY A 7 -38.07 -31.74 -40.36
CA GLY A 7 -36.85 -32.48 -40.64
C GLY A 7 -35.71 -31.52 -41.02
N THR A 8 -34.49 -32.00 -40.83
CA THR A 8 -33.29 -31.66 -41.63
C THR A 8 -33.27 -32.62 -42.86
N PRO A 9 -32.36 -32.60 -43.88
CA PRO A 9 -30.97 -32.12 -43.85
C PRO A 9 -30.30 -31.64 -45.19
N ARG A 10 -29.07 -31.12 -45.04
CA ARG A 10 -27.80 -31.38 -45.79
C ARG A 10 -27.69 -31.43 -47.34
N LEU A 11 -26.55 -30.83 -47.78
CA LEU A 11 -25.42 -31.37 -48.58
C LEU A 11 -25.16 -30.84 -50.00
N VAL A 12 -23.87 -30.98 -50.39
CA VAL A 12 -23.20 -30.94 -51.70
C VAL A 12 -22.50 -29.60 -52.02
N VAL A 13 -21.17 -29.41 -51.90
CA VAL A 13 -19.96 -30.07 -52.45
C VAL A 13 -19.50 -29.46 -53.80
N LEU A 14 -18.24 -28.94 -53.78
CA LEU A 14 -17.23 -28.76 -54.85
C LEU A 14 -17.56 -28.01 -56.15
N ALA A 15 -16.75 -26.98 -56.45
CA ALA A 15 -16.10 -26.85 -57.76
C ALA A 15 -14.90 -25.86 -57.70
N ARG A 16 -13.69 -26.38 -57.95
CA ARG A 16 -12.54 -25.65 -58.50
C ARG A 16 -12.77 -25.46 -60.01
N CYS A 17 -12.42 -24.29 -60.56
CA CYS A 17 -11.94 -24.02 -61.94
C CYS A 17 -11.76 -22.49 -62.05
N ALA A 18 -10.57 -21.90 -62.14
CA ALA A 18 -9.64 -21.85 -63.28
C ALA A 18 -10.28 -21.35 -64.59
N ARG A 19 -10.02 -20.08 -64.94
CA ARG A 19 -9.93 -19.41 -66.27
C ARG A 19 -9.80 -17.90 -65.98
N ALA A 20 -8.69 -17.19 -66.16
CA ALA A 20 -7.72 -17.13 -67.26
C ALA A 20 -8.35 -16.79 -68.62
N LEU A 21 -8.23 -15.51 -69.01
CA LEU A 21 -8.16 -14.91 -70.35
C LEU A 21 -7.60 -13.50 -70.10
N ILE A 22 -6.34 -13.11 -70.29
CA ILE A 22 -5.32 -13.30 -71.34
C ILE A 22 -5.63 -12.56 -72.65
N LEU A 23 -4.92 -11.41 -72.77
CA LEU A 23 -4.19 -10.83 -73.92
C LEU A 23 -4.98 -10.26 -75.12
N PRO A 24 -4.33 -9.54 -76.08
CA PRO A 24 -2.92 -9.07 -76.17
C PRO A 24 -2.70 -7.62 -76.67
N ALA A 25 -1.43 -7.18 -76.66
CA ALA A 25 -0.65 -6.66 -77.81
C ALA A 25 0.10 -5.35 -77.52
N LEU A 26 1.37 -5.16 -77.88
CA LEU A 26 2.47 -6.06 -78.26
C LEU A 26 3.77 -5.23 -78.19
N LEU A 27 4.86 -5.95 -77.93
CA LEU A 27 6.27 -5.54 -77.88
C LEU A 27 6.76 -4.60 -79.00
N THR A 28 7.81 -3.82 -78.70
CA THR A 28 9.13 -4.00 -79.32
C THR A 28 10.28 -3.59 -78.39
N LEU A 29 11.24 -4.52 -78.24
CA LEU A 29 12.59 -4.35 -77.69
C LEU A 29 13.50 -3.64 -78.70
N ALA A 30 14.47 -2.85 -78.22
CA ALA A 30 15.84 -2.80 -78.75
C ALA A 30 16.76 -2.06 -77.77
N GLY A 31 17.94 -2.62 -77.52
CA GLY A 31 18.96 -2.09 -76.60
C GLY A 31 20.10 -1.31 -77.28
N CYS A 32 21.26 -1.37 -76.63
CA CYS A 32 22.59 -0.75 -76.90
C CYS A 32 22.77 0.62 -76.21
N GLN A 33 23.57 0.71 -75.14
CA GLN A 33 25.03 0.84 -75.06
C GLN A 33 25.61 2.14 -75.68
N ASN A 34 26.12 2.98 -74.77
CA ASN A 34 27.42 3.67 -74.77
C ASN A 34 27.83 4.52 -75.99
N LEU A 35 28.02 5.84 -75.80
CA LEU A 35 29.17 6.61 -76.35
C LEU A 35 29.22 8.08 -75.87
N GLN A 36 30.17 8.32 -74.98
CA GLN A 36 31.15 9.41 -74.87
C GLN A 36 31.21 10.47 -75.98
N VAL A 37 31.15 11.75 -75.58
CA VAL A 37 31.75 12.93 -76.25
C VAL A 37 32.05 13.91 -75.09
N GLY A 38 33.23 14.46 -74.82
CA GLY A 38 34.42 14.72 -75.61
C GLY A 38 34.86 16.13 -75.24
N ALA A 39 35.85 16.25 -74.34
CA ALA A 39 36.50 17.52 -73.99
C ALA A 39 37.48 17.94 -75.09
N PRO A 40 37.90 19.22 -75.16
CA PRO A 40 39.16 19.61 -75.76
C PRO A 40 40.25 19.88 -74.70
N GLU A 41 41.48 19.55 -75.05
CA GLU A 41 42.73 19.68 -74.29
C GLU A 41 43.46 21.03 -74.51
N ASP A 42 44.13 21.49 -73.43
CA ASP A 42 45.45 22.18 -73.30
C ASP A 42 45.65 23.67 -73.69
N PRO A 43 46.75 24.38 -73.27
CA PRO A 43 47.65 24.27 -72.09
C PRO A 43 47.80 25.59 -71.31
N GLY A 44 48.35 25.55 -70.07
CA GLY A 44 48.87 26.76 -69.43
C GLY A 44 49.38 26.57 -68.01
N LEU A 45 50.71 26.60 -67.85
CA LEU A 45 51.45 26.69 -66.59
C LEU A 45 50.97 27.88 -65.74
N ASP A 46 50.75 27.69 -64.44
CA ASP A 46 51.53 28.41 -63.42
C ASP A 46 51.27 27.91 -61.99
N THR A 47 52.36 27.94 -61.24
CA THR A 47 52.54 27.66 -59.82
C THR A 47 51.57 28.41 -58.90
N ASP A 48 51.03 27.76 -57.86
CA ASP A 48 51.44 28.06 -56.48
C ASP A 48 50.71 27.24 -55.40
N ARG A 49 51.44 27.05 -54.30
CA ARG A 49 51.12 26.31 -53.08
C ARG A 49 49.71 26.56 -52.52
N ALA A 50 48.96 25.49 -52.29
CA ALA A 50 48.00 25.42 -51.19
C ALA A 50 47.95 23.99 -50.61
N LEU A 51 48.58 23.87 -49.44
CA LEU A 51 48.32 22.96 -48.33
C LEU A 51 47.50 21.70 -48.63
N ALA A 52 48.17 20.55 -48.52
CA ALA A 52 47.56 19.27 -48.26
C ALA A 52 46.68 19.36 -47.00
N LEU A 53 45.37 19.25 -47.18
CA LEU A 53 44.45 18.82 -46.13
C LEU A 53 44.10 17.36 -46.45
N ASP A 54 44.54 16.49 -45.55
CA ASP A 54 44.22 15.07 -45.48
C ASP A 54 42.70 14.94 -45.38
N ASP A 55 42.04 14.67 -46.51
CA ASP A 55 40.59 14.43 -46.59
C ASP A 55 40.31 13.00 -46.09
N ARG A 56 40.70 12.72 -44.83
CA ARG A 56 40.13 11.62 -44.07
C ARG A 56 38.69 11.98 -43.81
N ARG A 57 37.83 11.48 -44.67
CA ARG A 57 36.41 11.30 -44.37
C ARG A 57 36.32 10.36 -43.17
N GLU A 58 36.43 10.94 -41.97
CA GLU A 58 35.86 10.40 -40.76
C GLU A 58 34.39 10.18 -41.06
N TRP A 59 34.05 8.93 -41.32
CA TRP A 59 32.69 8.47 -41.14
C TRP A 59 32.36 8.80 -39.68
N LEU A 60 31.54 9.83 -39.49
CA LEU A 60 30.87 10.08 -38.22
C LEU A 60 30.07 8.81 -37.94
N GLU A 61 30.68 7.88 -37.19
CA GLU A 61 29.91 6.90 -36.45
C GLU A 61 28.92 7.73 -35.65
N GLU A 62 27.64 7.65 -36.00
CA GLU A 62 26.59 8.14 -35.10
C GLU A 62 26.92 7.54 -33.74
N PRO A 63 27.04 8.35 -32.66
CA PRO A 63 27.37 7.81 -31.36
C PRO A 63 26.32 6.75 -31.07
N VAL A 64 26.74 5.49 -31.01
CA VAL A 64 25.90 4.38 -30.57
C VAL A 64 25.31 4.85 -29.27
N SER A 65 24.00 5.14 -29.25
CA SER A 65 23.32 5.63 -28.06
C SER A 65 23.60 4.62 -26.96
N SER A 66 24.50 4.97 -26.05
CA SER A 66 24.85 4.11 -24.93
C SER A 66 23.60 3.95 -24.11
N LEU A 67 23.19 2.69 -23.88
CA LEU A 67 22.07 2.40 -23.00
C LEU A 67 22.27 3.13 -21.66
N PRO A 68 21.20 3.72 -21.09
CA PRO A 68 21.32 4.47 -19.86
C PRO A 68 21.91 3.59 -18.75
N THR A 69 22.92 4.13 -18.08
CA THR A 69 23.72 3.42 -17.08
C THR A 69 22.97 3.25 -15.76
N ASP A 70 22.11 4.21 -15.42
CA ASP A 70 21.31 4.22 -14.22
C ASP A 70 19.84 4.61 -14.51
N VAL A 71 18.94 4.32 -13.56
CA VAL A 71 17.51 4.58 -13.72
C VAL A 71 17.19 6.08 -13.80
N TRP A 72 17.99 6.95 -13.16
CA TRP A 72 17.80 8.40 -13.29
C TRP A 72 18.08 8.87 -14.71
N GLU A 73 19.14 8.37 -15.33
CA GLU A 73 19.47 8.63 -16.73
C GLU A 73 18.37 8.14 -17.67
N ARG A 74 17.89 6.90 -17.48
CA ARG A 74 16.76 6.34 -18.23
C ARG A 74 15.51 7.22 -18.13
N MET A 75 15.16 7.65 -16.91
CA MET A 75 14.05 8.55 -16.67
C MET A 75 14.21 9.89 -17.39
N ARG A 76 15.39 10.51 -17.30
CA ARG A 76 15.68 11.80 -17.94
C ARG A 76 15.43 11.78 -19.45
N ILE A 77 15.76 10.68 -20.11
CA ILE A 77 15.54 10.48 -21.55
C ILE A 77 14.05 10.44 -21.88
N GLY A 78 13.24 9.78 -21.05
CA GLY A 78 11.79 9.63 -21.28
C GLY A 78 10.91 10.71 -20.63
N PHE A 79 11.49 11.83 -20.18
CA PHE A 79 10.72 12.98 -19.70
C PHE A 79 10.05 13.73 -20.84
N GLN A 80 8.74 13.96 -20.73
CA GLN A 80 7.90 14.55 -21.80
C GLN A 80 7.05 15.75 -21.32
N LEU A 81 6.91 15.96 -20.01
CA LEU A 81 5.98 16.96 -19.47
C LEU A 81 6.58 18.37 -19.35
N GLN A 82 7.87 18.55 -19.71
CA GLN A 82 8.61 19.80 -19.50
C GLN A 82 8.46 20.82 -20.63
N GLU A 83 8.13 20.40 -21.84
CA GLU A 83 8.28 21.23 -23.06
C GLU A 83 7.28 22.39 -23.16
N GLN A 84 6.25 22.43 -22.32
CA GLN A 84 5.14 23.40 -22.42
C GLN A 84 5.04 24.37 -21.25
N ILE A 85 6.08 24.46 -20.41
CA ILE A 85 6.00 25.17 -19.14
C ILE A 85 6.88 26.43 -19.18
N ALA A 86 6.23 27.59 -19.34
CA ALA A 86 6.84 28.88 -19.06
C ALA A 86 7.18 29.02 -17.56
N SER A 87 8.02 30.00 -17.21
CA SER A 87 8.34 30.33 -15.81
C SER A 87 7.06 30.47 -14.98
N ASN A 88 6.86 29.56 -14.03
CA ASN A 88 5.67 29.49 -13.20
C ASN A 88 6.03 29.58 -11.70
N PRO A 89 5.55 30.61 -10.97
CA PRO A 89 5.86 30.77 -9.55
C PRO A 89 5.48 29.58 -8.65
N ARG A 90 4.44 28.81 -9.02
CA ARG A 90 4.03 27.61 -8.27
C ARG A 90 5.07 26.50 -8.38
N ILE A 91 5.69 26.34 -9.54
CA ILE A 91 6.75 25.35 -9.77
C ILE A 91 8.03 25.81 -9.08
N GLU A 92 8.40 27.07 -9.27
CA GLU A 92 9.60 27.68 -8.68
C GLU A 92 9.65 27.48 -7.16
N ARG A 93 8.54 27.74 -6.48
CA ARG A 93 8.43 27.53 -5.03
C ARG A 93 8.69 26.08 -4.62
N GLN A 94 8.16 25.10 -5.36
CA GLN A 94 8.38 23.68 -5.06
C GLN A 94 9.82 23.26 -5.38
N ARG A 95 10.39 23.78 -6.47
CA ARG A 95 11.76 23.53 -6.89
C ARG A 95 12.77 23.99 -5.84
N LEU A 96 12.58 25.21 -5.31
CA LEU A 96 13.38 25.74 -4.22
C LEU A 96 13.28 24.86 -2.96
N TRP A 97 12.08 24.35 -2.65
CA TRP A 97 11.91 23.44 -1.53
C TRP A 97 12.70 22.13 -1.73
N PHE A 98 12.64 21.49 -2.91
CA PHE A 98 13.42 20.28 -3.16
C PHE A 98 14.94 20.55 -3.09
N ALA A 99 15.41 21.64 -3.70
CA ALA A 99 16.80 22.06 -3.66
C ALA A 99 17.30 22.32 -2.22
N SER A 100 16.47 22.93 -1.36
CA SER A 100 16.82 23.19 0.04
C SER A 100 16.67 21.97 0.96
N ASN A 101 16.18 20.83 0.47
CA ASN A 101 15.91 19.63 1.27
C ASN A 101 16.66 18.39 0.72
N PRO A 102 18.01 18.39 0.66
CA PRO A 102 18.79 17.29 0.08
C PRO A 102 18.57 15.95 0.78
N ARG A 103 18.34 15.95 2.11
CA ARG A 103 18.00 14.72 2.85
C ARG A 103 16.71 14.07 2.34
N HIS A 104 15.73 14.86 1.90
CA HIS A 104 14.51 14.32 1.33
C HIS A 104 14.81 13.59 0.00
N MET A 105 15.66 14.18 -0.84
CA MET A 105 16.11 13.56 -2.09
C MET A 105 16.91 12.28 -1.87
N GLN A 106 17.78 12.26 -0.86
CA GLN A 106 18.52 11.05 -0.47
C GLN A 106 17.58 9.91 -0.06
N VAL A 107 16.64 10.18 0.86
CA VAL A 107 15.67 9.17 1.32
C VAL A 107 14.79 8.66 0.18
N LEU A 108 14.42 9.56 -0.75
CA LEU A 108 13.68 9.21 -1.96
C LEU A 108 14.49 8.24 -2.83
N GLY A 109 15.76 8.53 -3.09
CA GLY A 109 16.64 7.65 -3.86
C GLY A 109 16.88 6.29 -3.19
N GLU A 110 17.18 6.29 -1.88
CA GLU A 110 17.39 5.07 -1.10
C GLU A 110 16.17 4.15 -1.14
N ARG A 111 14.97 4.67 -0.87
CA ARG A 111 13.74 3.87 -0.89
C ARG A 111 13.29 3.52 -2.30
N GLY A 112 13.47 4.45 -3.24
CA GLY A 112 13.11 4.29 -4.64
C GLY A 112 13.97 3.24 -5.35
N SER A 113 15.21 3.01 -4.91
CA SER A 113 16.15 2.06 -5.52
C SER A 113 15.58 0.65 -5.73
N LEU A 114 14.67 0.22 -4.84
CA LEU A 114 14.04 -1.10 -4.91
C LEU A 114 12.95 -1.21 -6.00
N TYR A 115 12.34 -0.08 -6.40
CA TYR A 115 11.07 -0.07 -7.15
C TYR A 115 11.14 0.75 -8.44
N LEU A 116 12.06 1.72 -8.53
CA LEU A 116 12.14 2.69 -9.62
C LEU A 116 12.31 2.02 -10.98
N HIS A 117 13.19 1.02 -11.09
CA HIS A 117 13.36 0.25 -12.33
C HIS A 117 12.03 -0.36 -12.79
N TYR A 118 11.32 -1.06 -11.89
CA TYR A 118 10.02 -1.67 -12.20
C TYR A 118 8.98 -0.63 -12.62
N VAL A 119 8.87 0.49 -11.90
CA VAL A 119 7.88 1.55 -12.23
C VAL A 119 8.18 2.17 -13.59
N VAL A 120 9.45 2.45 -13.89
CA VAL A 120 9.89 3.01 -15.18
C VAL A 120 9.60 2.05 -16.32
N GLU A 121 9.95 0.78 -16.17
CA GLU A 121 9.66 -0.26 -17.17
C GLU A 121 8.15 -0.35 -17.47
N ARG A 122 7.31 -0.37 -16.42
CA ARG A 122 5.85 -0.43 -16.57
C ARG A 122 5.26 0.82 -17.23
N LEU A 123 5.89 1.99 -17.10
CA LEU A 123 5.48 3.23 -17.77
C LEU A 123 5.84 3.21 -19.26
N GLU A 124 7.06 2.78 -19.59
CA GLU A 124 7.52 2.66 -20.98
C GLU A 124 6.67 1.67 -21.78
N GLU A 125 6.33 0.51 -21.22
CA GLU A 125 5.43 -0.46 -21.84
C GLU A 125 4.04 0.11 -22.18
N ARG A 126 3.63 1.15 -21.44
CA ARG A 126 2.35 1.85 -21.63
C ARG A 126 2.48 3.13 -22.45
N GLY A 127 3.69 3.47 -22.91
CA GLY A 127 3.97 4.73 -23.62
C GLY A 127 3.67 5.98 -22.80
N MET A 128 3.83 5.90 -21.47
CA MET A 128 3.54 7.00 -20.56
C MET A 128 4.79 7.85 -20.24
N PRO A 129 4.65 9.16 -19.95
CA PRO A 129 5.77 10.00 -19.54
C PRO A 129 6.49 9.47 -18.31
N LEU A 130 7.83 9.44 -18.34
CA LEU A 130 8.61 8.87 -17.23
C LEU A 130 8.65 9.76 -16.00
N GLU A 131 8.22 11.03 -16.09
CA GLU A 131 7.99 11.85 -14.89
C GLU A 131 6.97 11.22 -13.95
N LEU A 132 6.04 10.41 -14.46
CA LEU A 132 5.03 9.75 -13.62
C LEU A 132 5.66 8.75 -12.64
N ALA A 133 6.89 8.28 -12.88
CA ALA A 133 7.66 7.50 -11.91
C ALA A 133 8.02 8.33 -10.66
N LEU A 134 7.87 9.65 -10.68
CA LEU A 134 8.08 10.51 -9.51
C LEU A 134 6.81 10.68 -8.66
N LEU A 135 5.66 10.12 -9.08
CA LEU A 135 4.44 10.18 -8.28
C LEU A 135 4.56 9.43 -6.95
N PRO A 136 5.09 8.18 -6.87
CA PRO A 136 5.30 7.53 -5.58
C PRO A 136 6.23 8.30 -4.64
N ALA A 137 7.16 9.08 -5.18
CA ALA A 137 8.00 9.98 -4.39
C ALA A 137 7.19 11.11 -3.73
N ILE A 138 6.23 11.68 -4.46
CA ILE A 138 5.34 12.73 -3.94
C ILE A 138 4.32 12.19 -2.95
N GLU A 139 3.77 11.00 -3.24
CA GLU A 139 2.70 10.37 -2.48
C GLU A 139 3.20 9.77 -1.15
N SER A 140 4.29 9.02 -1.19
CA SER A 140 4.75 8.23 -0.04
C SER A 140 6.26 8.34 0.23
N ALA A 141 6.99 9.12 -0.56
CA ALA A 141 8.45 9.06 -0.63
C ALA A 141 8.94 7.61 -0.83
N TYR A 142 8.28 6.89 -1.75
CA TYR A 142 8.55 5.47 -2.05
C TYR A 142 8.44 4.53 -0.84
N ASN A 143 7.65 4.88 0.17
CA ASN A 143 7.42 4.00 1.33
C ASN A 143 6.17 3.14 1.11
N PRO A 144 6.31 1.81 0.90
CA PRO A 144 5.15 0.95 0.65
C PRO A 144 4.27 0.71 1.89
N LEU A 145 4.77 1.03 3.09
CA LEU A 145 4.00 0.95 4.33
C LEU A 145 3.34 2.28 4.70
N ALA A 146 3.50 3.33 3.88
CA ALA A 146 2.91 4.64 4.13
C ALA A 146 1.40 4.54 4.31
N TYR A 147 0.88 5.29 5.28
CA TYR A 147 -0.54 5.35 5.60
C TYR A 147 -0.93 6.79 5.98
N SER A 148 -1.91 7.37 5.27
CA SER A 148 -2.35 8.74 5.48
C SER A 148 -3.54 8.86 6.44
N HIS A 149 -3.83 10.09 6.89
CA HIS A 149 -5.04 10.39 7.65
C HIS A 149 -6.33 10.10 6.86
N ALA A 150 -6.28 10.23 5.54
CA ALA A 150 -7.38 9.85 4.63
C ALA A 150 -7.46 8.32 4.38
N HIS A 151 -6.70 7.53 5.16
CA HIS A 151 -6.63 6.07 5.05
C HIS A 151 -6.06 5.59 3.71
N ALA A 152 -5.34 6.46 3.00
CA ALA A 152 -4.58 6.10 1.82
C ALA A 152 -3.39 5.23 2.21
N ALA A 153 -3.02 4.25 1.39
CA ALA A 153 -1.97 3.30 1.70
C ALA A 153 -1.07 2.98 0.50
N GLY A 154 0.18 2.60 0.78
CA GLY A 154 1.11 2.08 -0.22
C GLY A 154 1.91 3.16 -0.96
N LEU A 155 2.70 2.71 -1.94
CA LEU A 155 3.53 3.57 -2.78
C LEU A 155 2.71 4.69 -3.43
N TRP A 156 1.55 4.32 -3.96
CA TRP A 156 0.66 5.16 -4.76
C TRP A 156 -0.46 5.83 -3.95
N GLN A 157 -0.48 5.65 -2.62
CA GLN A 157 -1.48 6.24 -1.71
C GLN A 157 -2.94 6.04 -2.19
N PHE A 158 -3.33 4.80 -2.47
CA PHE A 158 -4.73 4.50 -2.78
C PHE A 158 -5.60 4.62 -1.53
N ILE A 159 -6.67 5.42 -1.62
CA ILE A 159 -7.76 5.37 -0.62
C ILE A 159 -8.54 4.05 -0.74
N PRO A 160 -9.22 3.58 0.33
CA PRO A 160 -9.84 2.25 0.35
C PRO A 160 -10.86 2.01 -0.77
N SER A 161 -11.67 3.01 -1.11
CA SER A 161 -12.71 2.93 -2.15
C SER A 161 -12.10 2.80 -3.54
N THR A 162 -11.15 3.67 -3.89
CA THR A 162 -10.46 3.64 -5.18
C THR A 162 -9.65 2.36 -5.33
N GLY A 163 -8.94 1.92 -4.28
CA GLY A 163 -8.25 0.63 -4.31
C GLY A 163 -9.19 -0.53 -4.65
N ARG A 164 -10.37 -0.61 -4.01
CA ARG A 164 -11.37 -1.65 -4.34
C ARG A 164 -11.88 -1.54 -5.78
N HIS A 165 -12.07 -0.32 -6.29
CA HIS A 165 -12.49 -0.09 -7.68
C HIS A 165 -11.48 -0.64 -8.69
N PHE A 166 -10.18 -0.52 -8.39
CA PHE A 166 -9.09 -1.08 -9.20
C PHE A 166 -8.65 -2.48 -8.73
N ASN A 167 -9.56 -3.25 -8.14
CA ASN A 167 -9.33 -4.63 -7.71
C ASN A 167 -8.16 -4.84 -6.71
N LEU A 168 -7.75 -3.78 -6.01
CA LEU A 168 -6.80 -3.86 -4.90
C LEU A 168 -7.53 -4.34 -3.65
N ARG A 169 -7.57 -5.66 -3.52
CA ARG A 169 -8.30 -6.36 -2.47
C ARG A 169 -7.73 -6.03 -1.09
N GLN A 170 -8.63 -5.79 -0.14
CA GLN A 170 -8.32 -5.40 1.24
C GLN A 170 -8.97 -6.40 2.19
N THR A 171 -8.19 -7.38 2.65
CA THR A 171 -8.60 -8.37 3.65
C THR A 171 -7.84 -8.14 4.96
N ASN A 172 -7.96 -9.03 5.94
CA ASN A 172 -7.20 -8.93 7.19
C ASN A 172 -5.76 -9.41 7.06
N TRP A 173 -5.46 -10.14 5.99
CA TRP A 173 -4.14 -10.71 5.70
C TRP A 173 -3.40 -9.93 4.64
N TYR A 174 -4.13 -9.39 3.67
CA TYR A 174 -3.58 -8.78 2.49
C TYR A 174 -4.20 -7.39 2.24
N ASP A 175 -3.37 -6.39 1.95
CA ASP A 175 -3.80 -5.08 1.47
C ASP A 175 -3.12 -4.78 0.13
N GLY A 176 -3.82 -5.06 -0.97
CA GLY A 176 -3.31 -4.90 -2.34
C GLY A 176 -2.89 -3.48 -2.69
N ARG A 177 -3.30 -2.47 -1.90
CA ARG A 177 -2.82 -1.10 -2.07
C ARG A 177 -1.34 -0.93 -1.73
N ARG A 178 -0.80 -1.85 -0.92
CA ARG A 178 0.62 -1.91 -0.58
C ARG A 178 1.41 -2.80 -1.52
N ASP A 179 0.74 -3.70 -2.25
CA ASP A 179 1.41 -4.62 -3.18
C ASP A 179 2.09 -3.84 -4.30
N ILE A 180 3.40 -4.03 -4.46
CA ILE A 180 4.22 -3.22 -5.36
C ILE A 180 3.74 -3.34 -6.80
N THR A 181 3.50 -4.56 -7.26
CA THR A 181 3.11 -4.83 -8.66
C THR A 181 1.66 -4.44 -8.89
N ALA A 182 0.73 -4.93 -8.05
CA ALA A 182 -0.69 -4.70 -8.25
C ALA A 182 -1.07 -3.22 -8.08
N SER A 183 -0.52 -2.52 -7.07
CA SER A 183 -0.81 -1.10 -6.89
C SER A 183 -0.20 -0.22 -7.99
N THR A 184 0.96 -0.60 -8.54
CA THR A 184 1.55 0.11 -9.69
C THR A 184 0.69 -0.08 -10.93
N ASP A 185 0.31 -1.31 -11.27
CA ASP A 185 -0.55 -1.55 -12.43
C ASP A 185 -1.91 -0.85 -12.29
N ALA A 186 -2.50 -0.85 -11.09
CA ALA A 186 -3.72 -0.11 -10.81
C ALA A 186 -3.54 1.42 -10.96
N ALA A 187 -2.44 1.99 -10.45
CA ALA A 187 -2.17 3.42 -10.54
C ALA A 187 -1.98 3.86 -12.00
N LEU A 188 -1.18 3.12 -12.77
CA LEU A 188 -0.95 3.42 -14.17
C LEU A 188 -2.22 3.25 -15.00
N THR A 189 -3.02 2.21 -14.73
CA THR A 189 -4.34 2.04 -15.37
C THR A 189 -5.27 3.22 -15.05
N TYR A 190 -5.28 3.68 -13.80
CA TYR A 190 -6.09 4.83 -13.40
C TYR A 190 -5.63 6.11 -14.09
N LEU A 191 -4.32 6.37 -14.11
CA LEU A 191 -3.73 7.54 -14.77
C LEU A 191 -4.03 7.54 -16.28
N GLY A 192 -3.92 6.39 -16.95
CA GLY A 192 -4.30 6.24 -18.36
C GLY A 192 -5.77 6.58 -18.61
N ARG A 193 -6.69 6.05 -17.79
CA ARG A 193 -8.12 6.40 -17.88
C ARG A 193 -8.37 7.89 -17.68
N LEU A 194 -7.68 8.54 -16.73
CA LEU A 194 -7.81 9.97 -16.49
C LEU A 194 -7.26 10.78 -17.67
N HIS A 195 -6.12 10.36 -18.24
CA HIS A 195 -5.52 10.99 -19.41
C HIS A 195 -6.48 10.98 -20.61
N GLU A 196 -7.11 9.84 -20.89
CA GLU A 196 -8.15 9.73 -21.91
C GLU A 196 -9.37 10.62 -21.59
N MET A 197 -9.84 10.59 -20.33
CA MET A 197 -10.99 11.37 -19.89
C MET A 197 -10.80 12.88 -20.05
N PHE A 198 -9.56 13.38 -19.95
CA PHE A 198 -9.22 14.79 -20.16
C PHE A 198 -8.57 15.06 -21.52
N ASN A 199 -8.92 14.26 -22.55
CA ASN A 199 -8.52 14.47 -23.94
C ASN A 199 -6.99 14.55 -24.16
N GLY A 200 -6.24 13.75 -23.40
CA GLY A 200 -4.78 13.72 -23.51
C GLY A 200 -4.05 14.78 -22.66
N ASP A 201 -4.75 15.53 -21.80
CA ASP A 201 -4.12 16.50 -20.90
C ASP A 201 -3.62 15.83 -19.61
N TRP A 202 -2.29 15.61 -19.53
CA TRP A 202 -1.65 15.03 -18.36
C TRP A 202 -1.77 15.91 -17.11
N LEU A 203 -1.80 17.24 -17.21
CA LEU A 203 -1.89 18.10 -16.05
C LEU A 203 -3.27 17.99 -15.39
N LEU A 204 -4.33 17.91 -16.20
CA LEU A 204 -5.68 17.64 -15.71
C LEU A 204 -5.82 16.21 -15.16
N ALA A 205 -5.22 15.22 -15.82
CA ALA A 205 -5.21 13.85 -15.31
C ALA A 205 -4.54 13.74 -13.94
N LEU A 206 -3.37 14.36 -13.76
CA LEU A 206 -2.67 14.42 -12.48
C LEU A 206 -3.46 15.16 -11.40
N ALA A 207 -4.11 16.27 -11.76
CA ALA A 207 -4.99 16.98 -10.84
C ALA A 207 -6.18 16.11 -10.40
N ALA A 208 -6.74 15.33 -11.33
CA ALA A 208 -7.85 14.42 -11.05
C ALA A 208 -7.43 13.19 -10.24
N TYR A 209 -6.20 12.72 -10.40
CA TYR A 209 -5.64 11.67 -9.56
C TYR A 209 -5.65 12.09 -8.09
N ASN A 210 -5.25 13.34 -7.80
CA ASN A 210 -5.20 13.88 -6.44
C ASN A 210 -6.59 14.30 -5.88
N ALA A 211 -7.39 15.06 -6.63
CA ALA A 211 -8.67 15.61 -6.14
C ALA A 211 -9.91 14.79 -6.51
N GLY A 212 -9.75 13.76 -7.32
CA GLY A 212 -10.83 12.99 -7.94
C GLY A 212 -11.34 13.60 -9.26
N GLU A 213 -11.67 12.71 -10.20
CA GLU A 213 -12.12 13.03 -11.56
C GLU A 213 -13.36 13.94 -11.60
N GLY A 214 -14.31 13.75 -10.67
CA GLY A 214 -15.50 14.60 -10.56
C GLY A 214 -15.22 16.01 -10.03
N THR A 215 -14.14 16.23 -9.27
CA THR A 215 -13.76 17.57 -8.80
C THR A 215 -13.22 18.40 -9.94
N VAL A 216 -12.31 17.82 -10.74
CA VAL A 216 -11.74 18.49 -11.91
C VAL A 216 -12.81 18.71 -12.98
N SER A 217 -13.66 17.73 -13.26
CA SER A 217 -14.75 17.87 -14.24
C SER A 217 -15.70 19.02 -13.91
N ARG A 218 -16.10 19.16 -12.64
CA ARG A 218 -16.96 20.27 -12.19
C ARG A 218 -16.26 21.63 -12.29
N ALA A 219 -14.95 21.67 -12.02
CA ALA A 219 -14.17 22.89 -12.18
C ALA A 219 -14.09 23.32 -13.65
N ILE A 220 -13.88 22.37 -14.56
CA ILE A 220 -13.89 22.60 -16.01
C ILE A 220 -15.27 23.10 -16.45
N GLU A 221 -16.34 22.39 -16.11
CA GLU A 221 -17.71 22.76 -16.49
C GLU A 221 -18.07 24.17 -16.00
N ARG A 222 -17.64 24.53 -14.77
CA ARG A 222 -17.82 25.86 -14.21
C ARG A 222 -17.09 26.93 -15.03
N ASN A 223 -15.82 26.72 -15.38
CA ASN A 223 -15.06 27.69 -16.17
C ASN A 223 -15.62 27.81 -17.60
N GLN A 224 -16.02 26.70 -18.22
CA GLN A 224 -16.67 26.70 -19.54
C GLN A 224 -17.94 27.55 -19.56
N LYS A 225 -18.82 27.39 -18.55
CA LYS A 225 -20.04 28.21 -18.42
C LYS A 225 -19.76 29.70 -18.25
N LEU A 226 -18.60 30.05 -17.71
CA LEU A 226 -18.17 31.44 -17.49
C LEU A 226 -17.31 31.98 -18.65
N GLY A 227 -17.03 31.18 -19.68
CA GLY A 227 -16.11 31.56 -20.76
C GLY A 227 -14.66 31.73 -20.30
N LEU A 228 -14.26 31.09 -19.20
CA LEU A 228 -12.91 31.15 -18.64
C LEU A 228 -12.05 29.97 -19.14
N PRO A 229 -10.71 30.10 -19.15
CA PRO A 229 -9.81 29.02 -19.51
C PRO A 229 -10.00 27.77 -18.64
N THR A 230 -9.87 26.59 -19.24
CA THR A 230 -10.15 25.29 -18.60
C THR A 230 -8.90 24.45 -18.35
N ASP A 231 -7.73 24.98 -18.67
CA ASP A 231 -6.45 24.34 -18.39
C ASP A 231 -6.17 24.33 -16.88
N TYR A 232 -5.34 23.37 -16.45
CA TYR A 232 -4.99 23.15 -15.04
C TYR A 232 -4.62 24.44 -14.27
N TRP A 233 -3.94 25.38 -14.92
CA TRP A 233 -3.43 26.58 -14.25
C TRP A 233 -4.53 27.56 -13.86
N ASN A 234 -5.63 27.56 -14.60
CA ASN A 234 -6.75 28.49 -14.45
C ASN A 234 -7.98 27.88 -13.75
N LEU A 235 -7.98 26.56 -13.50
CA LEU A 235 -9.09 25.91 -12.81
C LEU A 235 -9.15 26.25 -11.30
N PRO A 236 -10.36 26.50 -10.75
CA PRO A 236 -10.57 26.77 -9.32
C PRO A 236 -10.51 25.46 -8.50
N LEU A 237 -9.33 24.84 -8.45
CA LEU A 237 -9.06 23.60 -7.73
C LEU A 237 -8.67 23.85 -6.25
N PRO A 238 -8.81 22.83 -5.37
CA PRO A 238 -8.30 22.91 -4.00
C PRO A 238 -6.80 23.24 -3.96
N LYS A 239 -6.36 23.93 -2.90
CA LYS A 239 -4.96 24.40 -2.80
C LYS A 239 -3.94 23.27 -2.88
N GLU A 240 -4.26 22.13 -2.26
CA GLU A 240 -3.43 20.92 -2.32
C GLU A 240 -3.24 20.44 -3.78
N THR A 241 -4.33 20.34 -4.54
CA THR A 241 -4.32 19.95 -5.95
C THR A 241 -3.65 20.99 -6.85
N GLN A 242 -3.80 22.28 -6.53
CA GLN A 242 -3.05 23.35 -7.19
C GLN A 242 -1.54 23.25 -6.92
N ASP A 243 -1.12 22.63 -5.84
CA ASP A 243 0.31 22.49 -5.53
C ASP A 243 0.86 21.13 -6.01
N TYR A 244 -0.01 20.17 -6.27
CA TYR A 244 0.33 18.80 -6.67
C TYR A 244 1.10 18.69 -7.99
N VAL A 245 0.53 19.19 -9.11
CA VAL A 245 1.18 19.12 -10.42
C VAL A 245 2.49 19.94 -10.45
N PRO A 246 2.55 21.17 -9.90
CA PRO A 246 3.80 21.90 -9.77
C PRO A 246 4.87 21.17 -8.98
N LYS A 247 4.50 20.38 -7.96
CA LYS A 247 5.45 19.58 -7.18
C LYS A 247 6.08 18.48 -8.03
N LEU A 248 5.31 17.82 -8.89
CA LEU A 248 5.83 16.84 -9.86
C LEU A 248 6.78 17.48 -10.88
N LEU A 249 6.35 18.59 -11.48
CA LEU A 249 7.13 19.31 -12.49
C LEU A 249 8.43 19.86 -11.90
N ALA A 250 8.39 20.38 -10.67
CA ALA A 250 9.59 20.82 -9.97
C ALA A 250 10.54 19.66 -9.63
N LEU A 251 10.02 18.52 -9.16
CA LEU A 251 10.84 17.35 -8.85
C LEU A 251 11.50 16.77 -10.10
N SER A 252 10.79 16.71 -11.22
CA SER A 252 11.36 16.29 -12.50
C SER A 252 12.41 17.27 -13.01
N GLN A 253 12.25 18.58 -12.85
CA GLN A 253 13.31 19.56 -13.14
C GLN A 253 14.56 19.31 -12.29
N VAL A 254 14.39 19.05 -11.00
CA VAL A 254 15.49 18.71 -10.09
C VAL A 254 16.18 17.42 -10.50
N VAL A 255 15.45 16.38 -10.88
CA VAL A 255 16.00 15.10 -11.35
C VAL A 255 16.69 15.25 -12.71
N ARG A 256 16.19 16.14 -13.57
CA ARG A 256 16.74 16.42 -14.90
C ARG A 256 18.12 17.05 -14.82
N THR A 257 18.31 17.99 -13.89
CA THR A 257 19.57 18.73 -13.72
C THR A 257 19.92 18.88 -12.23
N PRO A 258 20.26 17.80 -11.51
CA PRO A 258 20.45 17.84 -10.05
C PRO A 258 21.64 18.71 -9.65
N GLU A 259 22.72 18.68 -10.43
CA GLU A 259 23.95 19.45 -10.19
C GLU A 259 23.70 20.96 -10.23
N ALA A 260 22.81 21.43 -11.11
CA ALA A 260 22.41 22.84 -11.19
C ALA A 260 21.72 23.35 -9.91
N TYR A 261 21.25 22.42 -9.07
CA TYR A 261 20.63 22.71 -7.77
C TYR A 261 21.51 22.29 -6.58
N GLY A 262 22.78 21.94 -6.82
CA GLY A 262 23.71 21.49 -5.78
C GLY A 262 23.35 20.12 -5.18
N LEU A 263 22.64 19.29 -5.93
CA LEU A 263 22.22 17.95 -5.50
C LEU A 263 23.05 16.87 -6.21
N ASN A 264 23.33 15.80 -5.48
CA ASN A 264 23.92 14.58 -6.03
C ASN A 264 22.94 13.43 -5.79
N LEU A 265 22.42 12.85 -6.88
CA LEU A 265 21.54 11.69 -6.81
C LEU A 265 22.41 10.44 -6.84
N ALA A 266 22.30 9.60 -5.81
CA ALA A 266 22.96 8.31 -5.82
C ALA A 266 22.47 7.49 -7.04
N PRO A 267 23.38 6.90 -7.84
CA PRO A 267 22.99 6.11 -8.99
C PRO A 267 22.17 4.90 -8.55
N ILE A 268 21.16 4.55 -9.35
CA ILE A 268 20.33 3.37 -9.16
C ILE A 268 20.57 2.48 -10.38
N ALA A 269 21.08 1.26 -10.18
CA ALA A 269 21.38 0.35 -11.27
C ALA A 269 20.15 0.17 -12.18
N ASN A 270 20.34 0.29 -13.49
CA ASN A 270 19.28 0.11 -14.48
C ASN A 270 19.02 -1.37 -14.76
N GLU A 271 18.68 -2.12 -13.70
CA GLU A 271 18.39 -3.55 -13.75
C GLU A 271 17.23 -3.90 -12.79
N PRO A 272 16.48 -4.99 -13.04
CA PRO A 272 15.42 -5.44 -12.14
C PRO A 272 15.99 -5.80 -10.75
N TYR A 273 15.46 -5.15 -9.71
CA TYR A 273 15.83 -5.49 -8.33
C TYR A 273 15.21 -6.80 -7.86
N PHE A 274 13.98 -7.10 -8.30
CA PHE A 274 13.20 -8.23 -7.83
C PHE A 274 12.52 -9.00 -8.96
N GLU A 275 12.21 -10.26 -8.67
CA GLU A 275 11.45 -11.17 -9.52
C GLU A 275 10.25 -11.77 -8.76
N GLN A 276 9.28 -12.31 -9.51
CA GLN A 276 8.13 -13.03 -8.95
C GLN A 276 8.45 -14.51 -8.83
N VAL A 277 8.52 -15.02 -7.60
CA VAL A 277 8.64 -16.46 -7.31
C VAL A 277 7.27 -17.02 -6.99
N GLN A 278 6.81 -18.00 -7.76
CA GLN A 278 5.52 -18.65 -7.56
C GLN A 278 5.47 -19.40 -6.23
N ILE A 279 4.36 -19.25 -5.51
CA ILE A 279 4.06 -19.93 -4.26
C ILE A 279 2.71 -20.65 -4.38
N LYS A 280 2.63 -21.89 -3.90
CA LYS A 280 1.39 -22.68 -3.95
C LYS A 280 0.64 -22.73 -2.62
N GLN A 281 1.20 -22.12 -1.58
CA GLN A 281 0.88 -22.46 -0.19
C GLN A 281 0.77 -21.23 0.71
N ARG A 282 0.18 -21.47 1.88
CA ARG A 282 0.20 -20.55 3.03
C ARG A 282 1.58 -20.65 3.66
N LEU A 283 2.38 -19.60 3.51
CA LEU A 283 3.78 -19.53 3.94
C LEU A 283 3.95 -18.45 4.99
N ASP A 284 4.77 -18.73 6.00
CA ASP A 284 5.31 -17.70 6.91
C ASP A 284 6.54 -17.05 6.27
N LEU A 285 6.50 -15.72 6.09
CA LEU A 285 7.59 -14.97 5.47
C LEU A 285 8.91 -15.09 6.24
N ASN A 286 8.91 -15.38 7.55
CA ASN A 286 10.15 -15.64 8.29
C ASN A 286 10.82 -16.93 7.83
N ARG A 287 10.04 -17.96 7.52
CA ARG A 287 10.57 -19.24 7.01
C ARG A 287 11.00 -19.10 5.57
N VAL A 288 10.23 -18.39 4.76
CA VAL A 288 10.60 -18.05 3.38
C VAL A 288 11.93 -17.28 3.36
N ALA A 289 12.10 -16.27 4.21
CA ALA A 289 13.34 -15.50 4.32
C ALA A 289 14.53 -16.40 4.65
N LYS A 290 14.39 -17.35 5.59
CA LYS A 290 15.43 -18.34 5.91
C LYS A 290 15.76 -19.27 4.73
N LEU A 291 14.75 -19.72 3.99
CA LEU A 291 14.94 -20.56 2.80
C LEU A 291 15.62 -19.80 1.65
N ALA A 292 15.38 -18.50 1.54
CA ALA A 292 16.00 -17.64 0.54
C ALA A 292 17.36 -17.06 0.98
N GLU A 293 17.81 -17.34 2.21
CA GLU A 293 18.96 -16.67 2.83
C GLU A 293 18.85 -15.14 2.72
N LEU A 294 17.71 -14.62 3.14
CA LEU A 294 17.33 -13.21 3.13
C LEU A 294 17.02 -12.72 4.54
N GLU A 295 17.25 -11.42 4.75
CA GLU A 295 16.70 -10.74 5.92
C GLU A 295 15.18 -10.58 5.76
N LEU A 296 14.44 -10.74 6.87
CA LEU A 296 12.98 -10.62 6.84
C LEU A 296 12.55 -9.23 6.35
N ASP A 297 13.22 -8.17 6.82
CA ASP A 297 12.85 -6.80 6.50
C ASP A 297 13.00 -6.49 5.00
N GLU A 298 13.98 -7.11 4.33
CA GLU A 298 14.15 -7.01 2.88
C GLU A 298 13.00 -7.70 2.14
N LEU A 299 12.64 -8.92 2.54
CA LEU A 299 11.48 -9.62 1.98
C LEU A 299 10.16 -8.86 2.23
N GLN A 300 10.02 -8.23 3.40
CA GLN A 300 8.86 -7.41 3.75
C GLN A 300 8.81 -6.09 2.98
N ALA A 301 9.94 -5.50 2.64
CA ALA A 301 9.99 -4.29 1.80
C ALA A 301 9.37 -4.57 0.43
N LEU A 302 9.68 -5.73 -0.16
CA LEU A 302 9.11 -6.17 -1.43
C LEU A 302 7.69 -6.74 -1.31
N ASN A 303 7.32 -7.31 -0.16
CA ASN A 303 5.99 -7.92 0.08
C ASN A 303 5.21 -7.26 1.24
N PRO A 304 5.02 -5.93 1.22
CA PRO A 304 4.44 -5.12 2.30
C PRO A 304 2.91 -5.34 2.45
N ALA A 305 2.28 -5.98 1.45
CA ALA A 305 0.85 -6.24 1.42
C ALA A 305 0.42 -7.31 2.44
N TYR A 306 1.30 -8.23 2.81
CA TYR A 306 1.01 -9.29 3.78
C TYR A 306 1.15 -8.76 5.22
N LYS A 307 0.02 -8.31 5.79
CA LYS A 307 -0.04 -7.59 7.07
C LYS A 307 0.42 -8.40 8.29
N GLN A 308 0.33 -9.72 8.22
CA GLN A 308 0.68 -10.62 9.32
C GLN A 308 1.90 -11.49 9.00
N ARG A 309 2.65 -11.17 7.94
CA ARG A 309 3.81 -11.96 7.48
C ARG A 309 3.46 -13.40 7.11
N ILE A 310 2.20 -13.66 6.76
CA ILE A 310 1.73 -14.97 6.31
C ILE A 310 0.94 -14.78 5.01
N THR A 311 1.21 -15.63 4.02
CA THR A 311 0.53 -15.65 2.72
C THR A 311 -0.80 -16.44 2.78
N MET A 312 -1.66 -16.10 3.75
CA MET A 312 -3.01 -16.67 3.86
C MET A 312 -3.92 -16.25 2.71
N ASP A 313 -3.58 -15.12 2.11
CA ASP A 313 -4.35 -14.42 1.10
C ASP A 313 -3.39 -13.53 0.29
N GLY A 314 -3.71 -13.25 -0.97
CA GLY A 314 -2.89 -12.42 -1.85
C GLY A 314 -2.69 -13.09 -3.21
N PRO A 315 -1.69 -12.66 -3.99
CA PRO A 315 -1.28 -13.36 -5.20
C PRO A 315 -0.55 -14.67 -4.86
N ASP A 316 -0.51 -15.57 -5.85
CA ASP A 316 0.21 -16.85 -5.78
C ASP A 316 1.72 -16.69 -6.04
N HIS A 317 2.29 -15.52 -5.75
CA HIS A 317 3.72 -15.26 -5.88
C HIS A 317 4.24 -14.34 -4.77
N LEU A 318 5.56 -14.34 -4.57
CA LEU A 318 6.29 -13.38 -3.75
C LEU A 318 7.30 -12.62 -4.59
N LEU A 319 7.49 -11.35 -4.28
CA LEU A 319 8.57 -10.53 -4.84
C LEU A 319 9.86 -10.78 -4.06
N VAL A 320 10.92 -11.17 -4.73
CA VAL A 320 12.18 -11.57 -4.09
C VAL A 320 13.32 -10.93 -4.85
N PRO A 321 14.42 -10.48 -4.19
CA PRO A 321 15.56 -9.95 -4.91
C PRO A 321 16.04 -10.93 -5.99
N THR A 322 16.36 -10.43 -7.17
CA THR A 322 16.73 -11.22 -8.36
C THR A 322 17.77 -12.29 -8.02
N ALA A 323 18.81 -11.91 -7.26
CA ALA A 323 19.88 -12.81 -6.84
C ALA A 323 19.45 -13.99 -5.94
N LYS A 324 18.23 -13.97 -5.38
CA LYS A 324 17.70 -14.98 -4.45
C LYS A 324 16.50 -15.74 -5.01
N ALA A 325 16.00 -15.35 -6.17
CA ALA A 325 14.81 -15.94 -6.79
C ALA A 325 15.00 -17.44 -7.09
N GLU A 326 16.09 -17.79 -7.75
CA GLU A 326 16.42 -19.19 -8.09
C GLU A 326 16.59 -20.07 -6.84
N LEU A 327 17.30 -19.58 -5.83
CA LEU A 327 17.52 -20.29 -4.57
C LEU A 327 16.20 -20.59 -3.86
N LEU A 328 15.32 -19.58 -3.75
CA LEU A 328 14.02 -19.77 -3.13
C LEU A 328 13.16 -20.75 -3.93
N ALA A 329 13.12 -20.62 -5.25
CA ALA A 329 12.33 -21.51 -6.11
C ALA A 329 12.78 -22.97 -5.98
N ALA A 330 14.09 -23.23 -5.92
CA ALA A 330 14.65 -24.55 -5.68
C ALA A 330 14.25 -25.09 -4.29
N ASN A 331 14.40 -24.29 -3.24
CA ASN A 331 14.08 -24.70 -1.88
C ASN A 331 12.58 -24.95 -1.66
N LEU A 332 11.70 -24.15 -2.28
CA LEU A 332 10.25 -24.38 -2.27
C LEU A 332 9.88 -25.66 -3.02
N SER A 333 10.55 -25.96 -4.12
CA SER A 333 10.32 -27.19 -4.89
C SER A 333 10.69 -28.45 -4.10
N LEU A 334 11.75 -28.38 -3.27
CA LEU A 334 12.18 -29.50 -2.42
C LEU A 334 11.24 -29.77 -1.24
N LEU A 335 10.49 -28.76 -0.77
CA LEU A 335 9.59 -28.90 0.38
C LEU A 335 8.30 -29.67 0.07
N GLY A 336 7.91 -29.77 -1.20
CA GLY A 336 6.65 -30.40 -1.61
C GLY A 336 5.42 -29.72 -1.00
N ASP A 337 4.38 -30.48 -0.63
CA ASP A 337 3.10 -29.95 -0.10
C ASP A 337 3.13 -29.58 1.40
N LYS A 338 4.30 -29.48 2.02
CA LYS A 338 4.41 -29.14 3.44
C LYS A 338 4.15 -27.66 3.67
N GLU A 339 2.98 -27.34 4.23
CA GLU A 339 2.66 -25.99 4.66
C GLU A 339 3.71 -25.46 5.64
N LEU A 340 4.32 -24.31 5.31
CA LEU A 340 5.29 -23.64 6.18
C LEU A 340 4.63 -22.79 7.27
N VAL A 341 3.31 -22.81 7.40
CA VAL A 341 2.61 -22.18 8.52
C VAL A 341 2.46 -23.19 9.65
N ASP A 342 2.94 -22.85 10.84
CA ASP A 342 2.66 -23.66 12.02
C ASP A 342 1.19 -23.47 12.40
N TRP A 343 0.44 -24.56 12.43
CA TRP A 343 -0.94 -24.55 12.87
C TRP A 343 -1.04 -24.95 14.33
N GLN A 344 -1.70 -24.11 15.12
CA GLN A 344 -2.15 -24.45 16.45
C GLN A 344 -3.61 -24.89 16.40
N GLN A 345 -3.89 -26.07 16.95
CA GLN A 345 -5.26 -26.52 17.16
C GLN A 345 -5.82 -25.93 18.45
N TYR A 346 -6.99 -25.29 18.35
CA TYR A 346 -7.73 -24.77 19.49
C TYR A 346 -9.08 -25.48 19.61
N THR A 347 -9.27 -26.23 20.70
CA THR A 347 -10.55 -26.86 21.00
C THR A 347 -11.46 -25.87 21.73
N VAL A 348 -12.61 -25.55 21.13
CA VAL A 348 -13.63 -24.66 21.67
C VAL A 348 -14.12 -25.17 23.03
N ARG A 349 -14.03 -24.31 24.04
CA ARG A 349 -14.40 -24.57 25.43
C ARG A 349 -15.77 -23.97 25.75
N PRO A 350 -16.45 -24.45 26.82
CA PRO A 350 -17.69 -23.83 27.29
C PRO A 350 -17.48 -22.34 27.60
N GLY A 351 -18.29 -21.48 26.98
CA GLY A 351 -18.23 -20.02 27.13
C GLY A 351 -17.36 -19.29 26.10
N ASP A 352 -16.70 -20.02 25.19
CA ASP A 352 -15.97 -19.38 24.10
C ASP A 352 -16.89 -18.71 23.08
N SER A 353 -16.37 -17.66 22.45
CA SER A 353 -16.97 -17.02 21.28
C SER A 353 -15.88 -16.78 20.24
N LEU A 354 -16.27 -16.70 18.96
CA LEU A 354 -15.31 -16.35 17.91
C LEU A 354 -14.56 -15.06 18.20
N HIS A 355 -15.23 -14.06 18.79
CA HIS A 355 -14.60 -12.79 19.13
C HIS A 355 -13.51 -12.96 20.20
N ALA A 356 -13.80 -13.73 21.26
CA ALA A 356 -12.83 -13.99 22.32
C ALA A 356 -11.64 -14.82 21.84
N ILE A 357 -11.88 -15.84 21.01
CA ILE A 357 -10.83 -16.68 20.44
C ILE A 357 -9.99 -15.85 19.47
N ALA A 358 -10.62 -15.18 18.50
CA ALA A 358 -9.91 -14.36 17.53
C ALA A 358 -9.05 -13.29 18.23
N TYR A 359 -9.62 -12.56 19.19
CA TYR A 359 -8.89 -11.57 19.97
C TYR A 359 -7.68 -12.17 20.71
N ARG A 360 -7.85 -13.33 21.37
CA ARG A 360 -6.76 -14.01 22.09
C ARG A 360 -5.59 -14.38 21.18
N HIS A 361 -5.91 -14.81 19.97
CA HIS A 361 -4.91 -15.24 18.97
C HIS A 361 -4.54 -14.14 17.98
N GLN A 362 -4.88 -12.88 18.27
CA GLN A 362 -4.58 -11.70 17.43
C GLN A 362 -5.13 -11.78 16.00
N LEU A 363 -6.24 -12.50 15.82
CA LEU A 363 -6.99 -12.61 14.58
C LEU A 363 -8.24 -11.74 14.64
N THR A 364 -8.82 -11.46 13.47
CA THR A 364 -10.19 -10.97 13.41
C THR A 364 -11.19 -12.13 13.37
N VAL A 365 -12.44 -11.88 13.74
CA VAL A 365 -13.51 -12.90 13.63
C VAL A 365 -13.63 -13.42 12.19
N ASN A 366 -13.58 -12.53 11.20
CA ASN A 366 -13.67 -12.93 9.79
C ASN A 366 -12.50 -13.83 9.39
N THR A 367 -11.28 -13.50 9.83
CA THR A 367 -10.09 -14.32 9.61
C THR A 367 -10.25 -15.72 10.18
N LEU A 368 -10.66 -15.82 11.45
CA LEU A 368 -10.83 -17.10 12.11
C LEU A 368 -11.91 -17.94 11.41
N LYS A 369 -12.95 -17.30 10.88
CA LYS A 369 -13.99 -17.95 10.08
C LYS A 369 -13.48 -18.42 8.72
N GLU A 370 -12.74 -17.59 7.99
CA GLU A 370 -12.19 -17.92 6.67
C GLU A 370 -11.25 -19.13 6.76
N ILE A 371 -10.37 -19.15 7.75
CA ILE A 371 -9.41 -20.24 7.98
C ILE A 371 -10.10 -21.56 8.30
N ASN A 372 -11.22 -21.51 9.02
CA ASN A 372 -11.95 -22.68 9.51
C ASN A 372 -13.24 -22.94 8.72
N GLU A 373 -13.40 -22.28 7.56
CA GLU A 373 -14.56 -22.39 6.68
C GLU A 373 -15.93 -22.20 7.41
N LEU A 374 -15.95 -21.33 8.42
CA LEU A 374 -17.13 -21.12 9.26
C LEU A 374 -18.13 -20.18 8.58
N LYS A 375 -19.31 -20.71 8.27
CA LYS A 375 -20.40 -19.95 7.63
C LYS A 375 -21.06 -18.92 8.57
N GLY A 376 -20.91 -19.07 9.88
CA GLY A 376 -21.57 -18.24 10.89
C GLY A 376 -20.75 -18.04 12.15
N ASN A 377 -21.39 -17.49 13.18
CA ASN A 377 -20.71 -17.21 14.46
C ASN A 377 -20.93 -18.28 15.52
N HIS A 378 -21.68 -19.33 15.18
CA HIS A 378 -21.98 -20.42 16.09
C HIS A 378 -20.78 -21.36 16.19
N LEU A 379 -20.30 -21.56 17.40
CA LEU A 379 -19.26 -22.52 17.74
C LEU A 379 -19.86 -23.67 18.54
N ARG A 380 -19.44 -24.89 18.26
CA ARG A 380 -19.80 -26.06 19.08
C ARG A 380 -18.72 -26.31 20.11
N ILE A 381 -19.12 -26.60 21.34
CA ILE A 381 -18.17 -27.02 22.38
C ILE A 381 -17.49 -28.31 21.90
N GLY A 382 -16.16 -28.36 22.01
CA GLY A 382 -15.34 -29.46 21.48
C GLY A 382 -14.95 -29.33 20.00
N GLN A 383 -15.48 -28.34 19.27
CA GLN A 383 -15.05 -28.04 17.90
C GLN A 383 -13.57 -27.66 17.90
N VAL A 384 -12.79 -28.24 16.99
CA VAL A 384 -11.38 -27.89 16.81
C VAL A 384 -11.27 -26.82 15.73
N LEU A 385 -10.57 -25.74 16.05
CA LEU A 385 -10.25 -24.65 15.13
C LEU A 385 -8.74 -24.67 14.84
N SER A 386 -8.38 -24.55 13.57
CA SER A 386 -7.03 -24.26 13.10
C SER A 386 -6.75 -22.77 13.26
N ILE A 387 -5.69 -22.45 13.99
CA ILE A 387 -5.23 -21.09 14.24
C ILE A 387 -3.78 -21.00 13.76
N PRO A 388 -3.44 -20.07 12.85
CA PRO A 388 -2.05 -19.89 12.44
C PRO A 388 -1.25 -19.39 13.63
N ALA A 389 -0.13 -20.05 13.92
CA ALA A 389 0.82 -19.58 14.90
C ALA A 389 1.54 -18.37 14.30
N ILE A 390 1.11 -17.17 14.69
CA ILE A 390 1.77 -15.94 14.26
C ILE A 390 3.16 -15.91 14.89
N PRO A 391 4.24 -15.76 14.10
CA PRO A 391 5.61 -15.70 14.62
C PRO A 391 5.76 -14.59 15.66
N GLY A 392 6.20 -14.95 16.87
CA GLY A 392 6.30 -14.04 18.02
C GLY A 392 5.10 -14.07 18.99
N SER A 393 4.00 -14.76 18.65
CA SER A 393 2.87 -14.98 19.57
C SER A 393 3.02 -16.23 20.45
N SER A 394 4.11 -16.99 20.28
CA SER A 394 4.36 -18.30 20.91
C SER A 394 4.77 -18.26 22.39
N SER A 395 4.50 -17.17 23.11
CA SER A 395 4.97 -16.98 24.50
C SER A 395 3.91 -17.23 25.58
N LEU A 396 2.64 -17.50 25.25
CA LEU A 396 1.60 -17.70 26.29
C LEU A 396 1.11 -19.15 26.49
N GLU A 397 1.36 -20.06 25.54
CA GLU A 397 0.80 -21.43 25.63
C GLU A 397 1.82 -22.55 25.84
N ARG A 398 3.10 -22.34 25.50
CA ARG A 398 4.15 -23.37 25.76
C ARG A 398 4.52 -23.52 27.25
N VAL A 399 4.07 -22.61 28.12
CA VAL A 399 4.23 -22.70 29.58
C VAL A 399 3.05 -23.45 30.23
N ALA A 400 1.92 -23.61 29.54
CA ALA A 400 0.72 -24.22 30.13
C ALA A 400 0.68 -25.76 30.01
N SER A 401 1.57 -26.36 29.20
CA SER A 401 1.56 -27.81 28.93
C SER A 401 2.54 -28.61 29.79
N ASN A 402 3.42 -27.97 30.55
CA ASN A 402 4.33 -28.67 31.49
C ASN A 402 4.12 -28.17 32.93
N SER A 403 3.33 -28.95 33.67
CA SER A 403 3.35 -29.11 35.14
C SER A 403 3.37 -27.86 36.03
N SER A 404 2.23 -27.52 36.66
CA SER A 404 2.14 -27.07 38.08
C SER A 404 0.70 -26.78 38.55
N PRO A 405 0.42 -26.77 39.87
CA PRO A 405 -0.78 -27.37 40.50
C PRO A 405 -2.02 -26.48 40.51
N ALA A 406 -3.16 -27.07 40.90
CA ALA A 406 -4.47 -26.43 41.00
C ALA A 406 -4.41 -25.04 41.70
N PRO A 407 -5.11 -24.02 41.18
CA PRO A 407 -5.06 -22.68 41.75
C PRO A 407 -5.66 -22.67 43.16
N ALA A 408 -4.95 -22.10 44.13
CA ALA A 408 -5.46 -21.93 45.48
C ALA A 408 -6.67 -20.98 45.47
N SER A 409 -7.83 -21.48 45.91
CA SER A 409 -9.05 -20.67 46.05
C SER A 409 -9.08 -19.97 47.41
N ARG A 410 -9.24 -18.64 47.43
CA ARG A 410 -9.44 -17.82 48.63
C ARG A 410 -10.89 -17.36 48.71
N GLN A 411 -11.43 -17.24 49.93
CA GLN A 411 -12.79 -16.71 50.15
C GLN A 411 -12.72 -15.26 50.67
N TYR A 412 -13.61 -14.39 50.19
CA TYR A 412 -13.74 -12.99 50.58
C TYR A 412 -15.17 -12.70 51.03
N LYS A 413 -15.37 -12.17 52.24
CA LYS A 413 -16.70 -11.79 52.76
C LYS A 413 -16.97 -10.32 52.48
N VAL A 414 -18.02 -10.03 51.72
CA VAL A 414 -18.46 -8.68 51.33
C VAL A 414 -18.81 -7.85 52.58
N LYS A 415 -18.18 -6.67 52.69
CA LYS A 415 -18.37 -5.67 53.74
C LYS A 415 -19.24 -4.51 53.26
N SER A 416 -19.66 -3.65 54.20
CA SER A 416 -20.43 -2.44 53.88
C SER A 416 -19.59 -1.49 53.03
N GLY A 417 -20.09 -1.14 51.85
CA GLY A 417 -19.39 -0.24 50.90
C GLY A 417 -18.65 -0.96 49.76
N ASP A 418 -18.51 -2.28 49.82
CA ASP A 418 -17.82 -3.04 48.78
C ASP A 418 -18.62 -3.08 47.46
N ASN A 419 -17.89 -3.11 46.35
CA ASN A 419 -18.44 -3.44 45.03
C ASN A 419 -17.50 -4.44 44.30
N LEU A 420 -18.05 -5.16 43.32
CA LEU A 420 -17.32 -6.20 42.59
C LEU A 420 -16.00 -5.72 41.99
N TRP A 421 -15.92 -4.45 41.59
CA TRP A 421 -14.73 -3.90 40.98
C TRP A 421 -13.61 -3.66 42.00
N GLN A 422 -13.93 -3.14 43.19
CA GLN A 422 -12.97 -2.99 44.27
C GLN A 422 -12.47 -4.35 44.75
N ILE A 423 -13.38 -5.31 44.97
CA ILE A 423 -13.00 -6.67 45.37
C ILE A 423 -12.12 -7.33 44.31
N ALA A 424 -12.47 -7.21 43.03
CA ALA A 424 -11.68 -7.80 41.95
C ALA A 424 -10.27 -7.17 41.87
N ARG A 425 -10.19 -5.84 41.95
CA ARG A 425 -8.92 -5.10 41.94
C ARG A 425 -8.03 -5.44 43.13
N ASP A 426 -8.56 -5.42 44.34
CA ASP A 426 -7.80 -5.66 45.57
C ASP A 426 -7.26 -7.10 45.64
N ASN A 427 -7.89 -8.01 44.89
CA ASN A 427 -7.48 -9.41 44.79
C ASN A 427 -6.81 -9.75 43.46
N GLY A 428 -6.51 -8.75 42.61
CA GLY A 428 -5.74 -8.93 41.37
C GLY A 428 -6.45 -9.71 40.25
N VAL A 429 -7.78 -9.76 40.26
CA VAL A 429 -8.62 -10.53 39.31
C VAL A 429 -9.55 -9.61 38.52
N SER A 430 -10.15 -10.11 37.43
CA SER A 430 -11.15 -9.33 36.68
C SER A 430 -12.54 -9.45 37.30
N VAL A 431 -13.38 -8.42 37.14
CA VAL A 431 -14.79 -8.47 37.58
C VAL A 431 -15.54 -9.60 36.86
N THR A 432 -15.19 -9.86 35.61
CA THR A 432 -15.75 -10.94 34.80
C THR A 432 -15.42 -12.31 35.38
N ASP A 433 -14.18 -12.53 35.83
CA ASP A 433 -13.76 -13.78 36.46
C ASP A 433 -14.39 -13.92 37.85
N LEU A 434 -14.41 -12.85 38.64
CA LEU A 434 -15.06 -12.83 39.94
C LEU A 434 -16.56 -13.15 39.85
N LYS A 435 -17.26 -12.64 38.83
CA LYS A 435 -18.66 -12.98 38.56
C LYS A 435 -18.82 -14.43 38.11
N ARG A 436 -17.90 -14.91 37.26
CA ARG A 436 -17.91 -16.30 36.76
C ARG A 436 -17.71 -17.32 37.88
N TRP A 437 -16.72 -17.13 38.75
CA TRP A 437 -16.44 -18.05 39.86
C TRP A 437 -17.57 -18.15 40.87
N ASN A 438 -18.40 -17.11 40.96
CA ASN A 438 -19.49 -16.95 41.91
C ASN A 438 -20.89 -16.97 41.27
N SER A 439 -20.99 -17.33 39.98
CA SER A 439 -22.23 -17.39 39.21
C SER A 439 -23.11 -16.13 39.31
N LEU A 440 -22.49 -14.95 39.36
CA LEU A 440 -23.19 -13.68 39.52
C LEU A 440 -23.70 -13.15 38.18
N GLN A 441 -25.01 -12.99 38.05
CA GLN A 441 -25.65 -12.48 36.83
C GLN A 441 -25.61 -10.95 36.72
N GLY A 442 -25.40 -10.24 37.84
CA GLY A 442 -25.40 -8.77 37.93
C GLY A 442 -24.25 -8.21 38.76
N ASN A 443 -24.31 -6.91 39.07
CA ASN A 443 -23.29 -6.24 39.88
C ASN A 443 -23.70 -6.04 41.35
N ALA A 444 -24.90 -6.52 41.72
CA ALA A 444 -25.41 -6.43 43.07
C ALA A 444 -24.71 -7.44 43.99
N LEU A 445 -24.21 -6.97 45.13
CA LEU A 445 -23.63 -7.78 46.19
C LEU A 445 -24.46 -7.63 47.47
N LYS A 446 -24.65 -8.72 48.22
CA LYS A 446 -25.31 -8.68 49.53
C LYS A 446 -24.27 -8.51 50.64
N LEU A 447 -24.56 -7.67 51.63
CA LEU A 447 -23.72 -7.51 52.81
C LEU A 447 -23.52 -8.88 53.49
N GLY A 448 -22.27 -9.28 53.71
CA GLY A 448 -21.91 -10.56 54.31
C GLY A 448 -21.84 -11.75 53.33
N GLN A 449 -22.11 -11.56 52.04
CA GLN A 449 -21.95 -12.58 51.00
C GLN A 449 -20.50 -13.03 50.89
N VAL A 450 -20.26 -14.34 50.78
CA VAL A 450 -18.91 -14.90 50.60
C VAL A 450 -18.66 -15.14 49.12
N LEU A 451 -17.59 -14.57 48.59
CA LEU A 451 -17.13 -14.74 47.21
C LEU A 451 -15.89 -15.62 47.17
N ARG A 452 -15.86 -16.56 46.24
CA ARG A 452 -14.70 -17.38 45.87
C ARG A 452 -13.83 -16.61 44.87
N ILE A 453 -12.54 -16.54 45.15
CA ILE A 453 -11.52 -15.88 44.35
C ILE A 453 -10.45 -16.92 44.04
N GLU A 454 -10.16 -17.17 42.77
CA GLU A 454 -9.12 -18.12 42.36
C GLU A 454 -7.81 -17.36 42.08
N SER A 455 -6.69 -17.88 42.58
CA SER A 455 -5.36 -17.28 42.39
C SER A 455 -4.73 -17.81 41.10
N GLY A 456 -4.83 -17.07 39.99
CA GLY A 456 -4.27 -17.47 38.70
C GLY A 456 -3.89 -16.26 37.84
N SER A 457 -2.63 -15.83 37.98
CA SER A 457 -1.89 -14.79 37.25
C SER A 457 -2.45 -13.35 37.22
N PRO A 458 -1.62 -12.33 37.55
CA PRO A 458 -2.03 -10.93 37.67
C PRO A 458 -2.43 -10.31 36.33
N ALA A 459 -3.43 -9.43 36.37
CA ALA A 459 -3.79 -8.53 35.29
C ALA A 459 -2.58 -7.70 34.85
N THR A 460 -1.88 -8.13 33.80
CA THR A 460 -0.85 -7.32 33.15
C THR A 460 -1.54 -6.32 32.25
N SER A 461 -1.63 -5.09 32.75
CA SER A 461 -1.77 -3.87 31.97
C SER A 461 -0.85 -3.90 30.76
N LEU A 462 -1.41 -3.65 29.57
CA LEU A 462 -0.68 -3.43 28.31
C LEU A 462 0.50 -2.46 28.51
N PRO A 463 1.75 -2.88 28.21
CA PRO A 463 2.77 -1.97 27.73
C PRO A 463 2.59 -1.84 26.21
N GLY A 464 2.23 -0.64 25.76
CA GLY A 464 2.55 -0.20 24.42
C GLY A 464 4.07 -0.13 24.25
N ASN A 465 4.51 -0.32 23.01
CA ASN A 465 5.91 -0.19 22.57
C ASN A 465 6.60 1.03 23.18
N VAL A 466 7.79 0.79 23.73
CA VAL A 466 8.73 1.81 24.15
C VAL A 466 9.58 2.20 22.94
N ALA A 467 9.37 3.41 22.39
CA ALA A 467 10.43 4.29 21.88
C ALA A 467 9.85 5.62 21.35
N SER A 468 9.49 6.50 22.27
CA SER A 468 9.71 7.95 22.13
C SER A 468 9.68 8.53 23.54
N ARG A 469 10.85 8.51 24.20
CA ARG A 469 11.06 9.24 25.45
C ARG A 469 11.08 10.73 25.12
N GLN A 470 10.12 11.49 25.63
CA GLN A 470 10.36 12.75 26.33
C GLN A 470 9.07 13.29 26.95
N ASN A 471 9.12 13.45 28.28
CA ASN A 471 8.28 14.30 29.14
C ASN A 471 6.74 14.21 29.01
N ALA A 472 6.13 13.39 29.85
CA ALA A 472 4.77 13.66 30.34
C ALA A 472 4.66 13.28 31.81
N ALA A 473 4.37 14.28 32.64
CA ALA A 473 4.14 14.16 34.07
C ALA A 473 3.13 13.05 34.39
N ARG A 474 3.37 12.32 35.50
CA ARG A 474 2.45 11.31 36.03
C ARG A 474 1.09 11.96 36.28
N GLN A 475 0.12 11.71 35.40
CA GLN A 475 -1.26 12.16 35.58
C GLN A 475 -1.94 11.21 36.57
N ASN A 476 -2.37 11.76 37.71
CA ASN A 476 -3.10 11.00 38.73
C ASN A 476 -4.57 10.87 38.28
N ILE A 477 -5.08 9.64 38.31
CA ILE A 477 -6.47 9.34 37.93
C ILE A 477 -7.37 9.59 39.13
N THR A 478 -8.30 10.53 39.00
CA THR A 478 -9.30 10.90 40.01
C THR A 478 -10.70 10.62 39.48
N TYR A 479 -11.62 10.18 40.34
CA TYR A 479 -13.02 9.95 39.95
C TYR A 479 -13.91 11.01 40.56
N TYR A 480 -14.81 11.60 39.76
CA TYR A 480 -15.75 12.61 40.22
C TYR A 480 -17.19 12.14 40.04
N GLN A 481 -17.99 12.22 41.11
CA GLN A 481 -19.40 11.92 41.07
C GLN A 481 -20.20 13.19 40.75
N VAL A 482 -20.93 13.14 39.64
CA VAL A 482 -21.72 14.26 39.08
C VAL A 482 -22.82 14.65 40.07
N ARG A 483 -22.87 15.92 40.45
CA ARG A 483 -23.89 16.47 41.34
C ARG A 483 -25.05 17.06 40.54
N ARG A 484 -26.20 17.23 41.20
CA ARG A 484 -27.38 17.86 40.59
C ARG A 484 -27.03 19.30 40.17
N GLY A 485 -27.10 19.58 38.86
CA GLY A 485 -26.74 20.89 38.28
C GLY A 485 -25.35 20.93 37.60
N ASP A 486 -24.57 19.86 37.66
CA ASP A 486 -23.28 19.80 36.94
C ASP A 486 -23.46 19.60 35.42
N SER A 487 -22.53 20.15 34.65
CA SER A 487 -22.35 19.88 33.21
C SER A 487 -20.91 19.48 32.91
N LEU A 488 -20.64 18.80 31.79
CA LEU A 488 -19.27 18.38 31.43
C LEU A 488 -18.35 19.60 31.34
N TYR A 489 -18.88 20.73 30.86
CA TYR A 489 -18.17 22.00 30.81
C TYR A 489 -17.82 22.55 32.20
N LEU A 490 -18.76 22.56 33.15
CA LEU A 490 -18.51 23.03 34.52
C LEU A 490 -17.52 22.13 35.27
N ILE A 491 -17.57 20.82 35.02
CA ILE A 491 -16.64 19.85 35.60
C ILE A 491 -15.25 20.03 34.99
N ALA A 492 -15.13 20.11 33.67
CA ALA A 492 -13.86 20.37 32.97
C ALA A 492 -13.19 21.65 33.48
N LYS A 493 -13.95 22.74 33.60
CA LYS A 493 -13.47 24.01 34.15
C LYS A 493 -13.05 23.91 35.61
N ARG A 494 -13.82 23.22 36.45
CA ARG A 494 -13.52 23.03 37.89
C ARG A 494 -12.21 22.27 38.10
N PHE A 495 -11.97 21.25 37.30
CA PHE A 495 -10.79 20.38 37.40
C PHE A 495 -9.64 20.81 36.48
N LYS A 496 -9.76 21.95 35.78
CA LYS A 496 -8.77 22.48 34.83
C LYS A 496 -8.34 21.44 33.78
N VAL A 497 -9.27 20.63 33.31
CA VAL A 497 -9.05 19.65 32.24
C VAL A 497 -9.78 20.11 30.98
N ASP A 498 -9.20 19.78 29.82
CA ASP A 498 -9.85 20.08 28.54
C ASP A 498 -11.15 19.26 28.37
N LEU A 499 -12.18 19.89 27.80
CA LEU A 499 -13.50 19.28 27.64
C LEU A 499 -13.47 18.09 26.68
N ALA A 500 -12.71 18.17 25.58
CA ALA A 500 -12.59 17.08 24.61
C ALA A 500 -11.84 15.89 25.22
N HIS A 501 -10.85 16.15 26.07
CA HIS A 501 -10.19 15.11 26.86
C HIS A 501 -11.17 14.45 27.86
N LEU A 502 -11.93 15.26 28.61
CA LEU A 502 -12.93 14.73 29.55
C LEU A 502 -13.98 13.85 28.84
N GLN A 503 -14.42 14.24 27.64
CA GLN A 503 -15.34 13.45 26.82
C GLN A 503 -14.69 12.17 26.30
N ARG A 504 -13.44 12.24 25.83
CA ARG A 504 -12.69 11.07 25.35
C ARG A 504 -12.47 10.02 26.45
N TRP A 505 -12.23 10.44 27.68
CA TRP A 505 -12.10 9.53 28.83
C TRP A 505 -13.44 8.93 29.26
N ASN A 506 -14.55 9.59 28.93
CA ASN A 506 -15.90 9.18 29.33
C ASN A 506 -16.81 9.02 28.10
N PRO A 507 -16.47 8.12 27.15
CA PRO A 507 -17.10 8.05 25.82
C PRO A 507 -18.57 7.59 25.85
N ARG A 508 -19.08 7.13 27.00
CA ARG A 508 -20.48 6.76 27.22
C ARG A 508 -21.33 7.90 27.77
N THR A 509 -20.77 9.10 27.91
CA THR A 509 -21.45 10.30 28.39
C THR A 509 -21.71 11.24 27.22
N GLY A 510 -22.91 11.18 26.63
CA GLY A 510 -23.28 12.06 25.52
C GLY A 510 -23.34 13.54 25.94
N PRO A 511 -23.28 14.49 24.98
CA PRO A 511 -23.26 15.94 25.27
C PRO A 511 -24.44 16.44 26.12
N SER A 512 -25.56 15.72 26.12
CA SER A 512 -26.82 16.09 26.76
C SER A 512 -27.32 15.12 27.85
N SER A 513 -26.50 14.16 28.34
CA SER A 513 -27.00 13.10 29.24
C SER A 513 -26.20 12.88 30.53
N LEU A 514 -25.69 13.94 31.17
CA LEU A 514 -25.12 13.80 32.52
C LEU A 514 -26.23 13.57 33.55
N LYS A 515 -26.22 12.41 34.21
CA LYS A 515 -27.15 12.09 35.30
C LYS A 515 -26.51 12.38 36.66
N PRO A 516 -27.21 13.02 37.61
CA PRO A 516 -26.73 13.13 38.99
C PRO A 516 -26.42 11.74 39.55
N GLY A 517 -25.25 11.57 40.18
CA GLY A 517 -24.74 10.31 40.69
C GLY A 517 -23.85 9.53 39.70
N GLN A 518 -23.76 9.94 38.43
CA GLN A 518 -22.86 9.34 37.44
C GLN A 518 -21.39 9.64 37.79
N THR A 519 -20.51 8.65 37.65
CA THR A 519 -19.07 8.81 37.91
C THR A 519 -18.31 9.10 36.62
N LEU A 520 -17.48 10.13 36.63
CA LEU A 520 -16.57 10.47 35.53
C LEU A 520 -15.11 10.19 35.94
N THR A 521 -14.33 9.71 34.99
CA THR A 521 -12.88 9.58 35.10
C THR A 521 -12.20 10.88 34.69
N LEU A 522 -11.32 11.39 35.55
CA LEU A 522 -10.51 12.59 35.34
C LEU A 522 -9.03 12.21 35.43
N TYR A 523 -8.20 12.69 34.51
CA TYR A 523 -6.75 12.62 34.63
C TYR A 523 -6.26 14.03 34.98
N LEU A 524 -5.81 14.21 36.22
CA LEU A 524 -5.31 15.50 36.71
C LEU A 524 -3.79 15.49 36.66
N ALA A 525 -3.19 16.54 36.10
CA ALA A 525 -1.79 16.84 36.35
C ALA A 525 -1.69 17.39 37.77
N ASN A 526 -0.67 16.98 38.53
CA ASN A 526 -0.36 17.63 39.82
C ASN A 526 0.00 19.10 39.61
#